data_AF-A0A4V1L204-F1
#
_entry.id   AF-A0A4V1L204-F1
#
_cell.length_a   1.000
_cell.length_b   1.000
_cell.length_c   1.000
_cell.angle_alpha   90.00
_cell.angle_beta   90.00
_cell.angle_gamma   90.00
#
_symmetry.space_group_name_H-M   'P 1'
#
loop_
_entity.id
_entity.type
_entity.pdbx_description
1 polymer ?
#
loop_
_entity_poly.entity_id
_entity_poly.type
_entity_poly.pdbx_seq_one_letter_code
_entity_poly.pdbx_strand_id
1 'polypeptide(L)'
;MSAADLPQVQAVPAGPWPPAWRELAATFCIAIATIGFAPVLHLANPALAIAVEVLVGIAIVVAVPTYAPAIAIFVLFFQNLFVSILSPLVPLPSDLDFIKGYNFLVCSVMWLATFGLYVLGQRNQSTEVNRIMRWGVVTLAVVSVYFAIGFIQDGQPAAVYLRNIVLPLFLFQLSLLTAATYEVRITPFLVTLAVILILCGYVELVFRDVWLAITNSYTFWGFDELKATHSGVWEAQMRATGNVPVDLKDRFSFDFLNTPLLEGFGLSKLLRINGPNMHPISFAYGIGFLALFLFSVGRPLLALAALPLLVLCSVKGAIIVVIFVVAAWIATGLLGAVVTLLLGFLGMIAFAVVAIRLGLQIGDYHVIGLMGGLDGFVQRPFGRGLGIGGNLSESYFSIDWSAAQAAGTIDGAVESAIGVLLYQMGIAAFVPLAFYFATALKAWRLYASSGYLTQGLAGFGVMVVLLNGLFQEEALFAPLALGLMLSLTGLVIGSHVRMQTVAREDEEREPLAHYQPVT
;
A
#
# COMPACT_ATOMS: atom_id res chain seq x y z
N MET A 1 -1.89 -20.35 59.93
CA MET A 1 -2.53 -19.61 58.83
C MET A 1 -1.75 -19.96 57.58
N SER A 2 -2.37 -20.77 56.73
CA SER A 2 -1.77 -21.43 55.56
C SER A 2 -1.65 -20.44 54.41
N ALA A 3 -0.47 -20.38 53.79
CA ALA A 3 -0.25 -19.69 52.52
C ALA A 3 -0.92 -20.50 51.42
N ALA A 4 -2.09 -20.04 50.96
CA ALA A 4 -2.84 -20.66 49.89
C ALA A 4 -2.25 -20.28 48.52
N ASP A 5 -1.81 -21.30 47.79
CA ASP A 5 -1.98 -21.52 46.35
C ASP A 5 -1.93 -20.29 45.41
N LEU A 6 -0.71 -19.91 45.04
CA LEU A 6 -0.48 -19.26 43.75
C LEU A 6 -0.53 -20.33 42.66
N PRO A 7 -1.32 -20.18 41.58
CA PRO A 7 -1.31 -21.13 40.48
C PRO A 7 0.08 -21.10 39.82
N GLN A 8 0.83 -22.20 39.99
CA GLN A 8 2.00 -22.49 39.19
C GLN A 8 1.58 -22.47 37.72
N VAL A 9 2.01 -21.45 36.99
CA VAL A 9 1.96 -21.43 35.53
C VAL A 9 2.91 -22.54 35.07
N GLN A 10 2.37 -23.75 34.89
CA GLN A 10 3.06 -24.82 34.17
C GLN A 10 3.37 -24.27 32.78
N ALA A 11 4.66 -24.09 32.49
CA ALA A 11 5.13 -23.84 31.14
C ALA A 11 4.68 -25.04 30.30
N VAL A 12 3.64 -24.84 29.49
CA VAL A 12 3.24 -25.82 28.47
C VAL A 12 4.45 -25.97 27.56
N PRO A 13 5.05 -27.17 27.46
CA PRO A 13 6.17 -27.39 26.54
C PRO A 13 5.68 -27.04 25.14
N ALA A 14 6.42 -26.14 24.47
CA ALA A 14 6.13 -25.75 23.10
C ALA A 14 6.10 -27.02 22.24
N GLY A 15 4.89 -27.43 21.83
CA GLY A 15 4.72 -28.53 20.91
C GLY A 15 5.52 -28.27 19.63
N PRO A 16 5.92 -29.32 18.90
CA PRO A 16 6.68 -29.16 17.66
C PRO A 16 5.91 -28.22 16.73
N TRP A 17 6.56 -27.14 16.32
CA TRP A 17 6.00 -26.17 15.38
C TRP A 17 5.53 -26.93 14.14
N PRO A 18 4.30 -26.69 13.64
CA PRO A 18 3.85 -27.35 12.43
C PRO A 18 4.83 -27.06 11.28
N PRO A 19 5.00 -28.00 10.34
CA PRO A 19 5.86 -27.79 9.17
C PRO A 19 5.46 -26.49 8.44
N ALA A 20 6.44 -25.68 8.05
CA ALA A 20 6.20 -24.36 7.43
C ALA A 20 5.25 -24.40 6.22
N TRP A 21 5.23 -25.51 5.46
CA TRP A 21 4.32 -25.67 4.33
C TRP A 21 2.84 -25.78 4.74
N ARG A 22 2.54 -26.32 5.94
CA ARG A 22 1.16 -26.41 6.44
C ARG A 22 0.62 -25.04 6.82
N GLU A 23 1.44 -24.23 7.50
CA GLU A 23 1.09 -22.84 7.84
C GLU A 23 0.87 -22.00 6.59
N LEU A 24 1.74 -22.16 5.58
CA LEU A 24 1.57 -21.50 4.28
C LEU A 24 0.28 -21.91 3.58
N ALA A 25 0.03 -23.23 3.46
CA ALA A 25 -1.18 -23.73 2.82
C ALA A 25 -2.44 -23.20 3.52
N ALA A 26 -2.48 -23.25 4.86
CA ALA A 26 -3.58 -22.70 5.63
C ALA A 26 -3.78 -21.19 5.38
N THR A 27 -2.69 -20.41 5.39
CA THR A 27 -2.74 -18.96 5.14
C THR A 27 -3.30 -18.65 3.75
N PHE A 28 -2.81 -19.32 2.71
CA PHE A 28 -3.31 -19.13 1.34
C PHE A 28 -4.75 -19.60 1.18
N CYS A 29 -5.14 -20.75 1.76
CA CYS A 29 -6.52 -21.22 1.71
C CYS A 29 -7.49 -20.22 2.35
N ILE A 30 -7.15 -19.68 3.53
CA ILE A 30 -7.97 -18.66 4.20
C ILE A 30 -8.03 -17.38 3.35
N ALA A 31 -6.90 -16.92 2.82
CA ALA A 31 -6.86 -15.70 2.02
C ALA A 31 -7.66 -15.82 0.71
N ILE A 32 -7.54 -16.96 0.01
CA ILE A 32 -8.32 -17.27 -1.20
C ILE A 32 -9.82 -17.35 -0.87
N ALA A 33 -10.19 -18.05 0.21
CA ALA A 33 -11.58 -18.16 0.64
C ALA A 33 -12.18 -16.77 0.94
N THR A 34 -11.41 -15.92 1.64
CA THR A 34 -11.82 -14.54 1.99
C THR A 34 -12.20 -13.74 0.75
N ILE A 35 -11.31 -13.67 -0.25
CA ILE A 35 -11.59 -12.89 -1.48
C ILE A 35 -12.52 -13.58 -2.47
N GLY A 36 -12.64 -14.91 -2.40
CA GLY A 36 -13.49 -15.68 -3.30
C GLY A 36 -14.96 -15.66 -2.88
N PHE A 37 -15.26 -15.70 -1.58
CA PHE A 37 -16.65 -15.74 -1.11
C PHE A 37 -17.36 -14.40 -1.24
N ALA A 38 -16.70 -13.28 -0.94
CA ALA A 38 -17.38 -11.98 -0.90
C ALA A 38 -18.06 -11.58 -2.23
N PRO A 39 -17.41 -11.69 -3.40
CA PRO A 39 -18.07 -11.39 -4.67
C PRO A 39 -19.20 -12.37 -5.01
N VAL A 40 -19.01 -13.67 -4.75
CA VAL A 40 -20.03 -14.70 -5.03
C VAL A 40 -21.28 -14.48 -4.18
N LEU A 41 -21.09 -14.20 -2.88
CA LEU A 41 -22.20 -13.89 -1.97
C LEU A 41 -22.88 -12.57 -2.35
N HIS A 42 -22.13 -11.58 -2.87
CA HIS A 42 -22.68 -10.29 -3.26
C HIS A 42 -23.71 -10.45 -4.38
N LEU A 43 -23.43 -11.32 -5.36
CA LEU A 43 -24.35 -11.64 -6.44
C LEU A 43 -25.67 -12.24 -5.94
N ALA A 44 -25.65 -12.94 -4.81
CA ALA A 44 -26.86 -13.46 -4.18
C ALA A 44 -27.56 -12.40 -3.32
N ASN A 45 -26.81 -11.73 -2.44
CA ASN A 45 -27.29 -10.65 -1.59
C ASN A 45 -26.11 -9.82 -1.04
N PRO A 46 -26.01 -8.51 -1.36
CA PRO A 46 -24.94 -7.64 -0.85
C PRO A 46 -24.84 -7.60 0.69
N ALA A 47 -25.96 -7.61 1.41
CA ALA A 47 -25.96 -7.59 2.87
C ALA A 47 -25.39 -8.89 3.47
N LEU A 48 -25.68 -10.04 2.84
CA LEU A 48 -25.11 -11.33 3.25
C LEU A 48 -23.59 -11.34 3.07
N ALA A 49 -23.11 -10.83 1.92
CA ALA A 49 -21.67 -10.74 1.66
C ALA A 49 -20.96 -9.85 2.67
N ILE A 50 -21.51 -8.68 3.00
CA ILE A 50 -20.98 -7.81 4.06
C ILE A 50 -20.94 -8.54 5.40
N ALA A 51 -22.04 -9.17 5.80
CA ALA A 51 -22.12 -9.86 7.09
C ALA A 51 -21.10 -11.00 7.20
N VAL A 52 -20.96 -11.82 6.15
CA VAL A 52 -19.99 -12.92 6.11
C VAL A 52 -18.57 -12.37 6.13
N GLU A 53 -18.26 -11.34 5.35
CA GLU A 53 -16.91 -10.76 5.31
C GLU A 53 -16.51 -10.13 6.66
N VAL A 54 -17.47 -9.51 7.36
CA VAL A 54 -17.26 -9.03 8.73
C VAL A 54 -16.96 -10.19 9.68
N LEU A 55 -17.72 -11.28 9.62
CA LEU A 55 -17.47 -12.45 10.47
C LEU A 55 -16.13 -13.11 10.15
N VAL A 56 -15.76 -13.23 8.87
CA VAL A 56 -14.46 -13.76 8.44
C VAL A 56 -13.31 -12.88 8.93
N GLY A 57 -13.40 -11.56 8.76
CA GLY A 57 -12.37 -10.63 9.25
C GLY A 57 -12.16 -10.71 10.76
N ILE A 58 -13.25 -10.81 11.54
CA ILE A 58 -13.19 -11.01 12.99
C ILE A 58 -12.58 -12.37 13.32
N ALA A 59 -13.03 -13.44 12.65
CA ALA A 59 -12.56 -14.80 12.88
C ALA A 59 -11.06 -14.94 12.61
N ILE A 60 -10.53 -14.29 11.55
CA ILE A 60 -9.09 -14.28 11.26
C ILE A 60 -8.32 -13.69 12.45
N VAL A 61 -8.74 -12.56 12.98
CA VAL A 61 -8.03 -11.86 14.08
C VAL A 61 -8.12 -12.60 15.41
N VAL A 62 -9.25 -13.27 15.67
CA VAL A 62 -9.47 -13.98 16.94
C VAL A 62 -8.87 -15.38 16.91
N ALA A 63 -9.07 -16.14 15.83
CA ALA A 63 -8.67 -17.54 15.75
C ALA A 63 -7.24 -17.74 15.23
N VAL A 64 -6.79 -16.92 14.28
CA VAL A 64 -5.47 -17.03 13.62
C VAL A 64 -4.77 -15.68 13.47
N PRO A 65 -4.58 -14.92 14.57
CA PRO A 65 -4.07 -13.54 14.52
C PRO A 65 -2.75 -13.37 13.76
N THR A 66 -1.87 -14.37 13.83
CA THR A 66 -0.56 -14.36 13.15
C THR A 66 -0.67 -14.34 11.63
N TYR A 67 -1.79 -14.78 11.06
CA TYR A 67 -2.04 -14.79 9.61
C TYR A 67 -2.65 -13.48 9.11
N ALA A 68 -3.19 -12.64 9.98
CA ALA A 68 -3.94 -11.44 9.58
C ALA A 68 -3.14 -10.47 8.66
N PRO A 69 -1.85 -10.14 8.95
CA PRO A 69 -1.08 -9.28 8.05
C PRO A 69 -0.85 -9.93 6.67
N ALA A 70 -0.59 -11.24 6.64
CA ALA A 70 -0.36 -11.98 5.39
C ALA A 70 -1.63 -12.02 4.53
N ILE A 71 -2.79 -12.30 5.15
CA ILE A 71 -4.08 -12.32 4.48
C ILE A 71 -4.42 -10.92 3.95
N ALA A 72 -4.22 -9.86 4.74
CA ALA A 72 -4.43 -8.49 4.29
C ALA A 72 -3.59 -8.17 3.04
N ILE A 73 -2.29 -8.50 3.05
CA ILE A 73 -1.41 -8.32 1.88
C ILE A 73 -1.92 -9.10 0.66
N PHE A 74 -2.33 -10.36 0.84
CA PHE A 74 -2.87 -11.18 -0.25
C PHE A 74 -4.13 -10.55 -0.88
N VAL A 75 -5.07 -10.10 -0.04
CA VAL A 75 -6.32 -9.46 -0.46
C VAL A 75 -6.03 -8.27 -1.38
N LEU A 76 -5.05 -7.43 -1.04
CA LEU A 76 -4.70 -6.25 -1.85
C LEU A 76 -4.16 -6.60 -3.23
N PHE A 77 -3.47 -7.74 -3.38
CA PHE A 77 -2.94 -8.19 -4.66
C PHE A 77 -3.99 -8.89 -5.53
N PHE A 78 -4.90 -9.66 -4.94
CA PHE A 78 -5.73 -10.60 -5.70
C PHE A 78 -7.22 -10.29 -5.72
N GLN A 79 -7.74 -9.36 -4.91
CA GLN A 79 -9.17 -9.03 -4.93
C GLN A 79 -9.66 -8.75 -6.34
N ASN A 80 -8.99 -7.86 -7.07
CA ASN A 80 -9.39 -7.48 -8.43
C ASN A 80 -9.29 -8.65 -9.43
N LEU A 81 -8.40 -9.62 -9.22
CA LEU A 81 -8.36 -10.83 -10.03
C LEU A 81 -9.67 -11.62 -9.90
N PHE A 82 -10.13 -11.85 -8.67
CA PHE A 82 -11.37 -12.57 -8.41
C PHE A 82 -12.58 -11.81 -8.92
N VAL A 83 -12.61 -10.48 -8.72
CA VAL A 83 -13.64 -9.62 -9.30
C VAL A 83 -13.65 -9.69 -10.82
N SER A 84 -12.47 -9.67 -11.46
CA SER A 84 -12.35 -9.79 -12.90
C SER A 84 -12.88 -11.13 -13.41
N ILE A 85 -12.45 -12.25 -12.80
CA ILE A 85 -12.93 -13.60 -13.14
C ILE A 85 -14.46 -13.69 -13.05
N LEU A 86 -15.07 -13.07 -12.05
CA LEU A 86 -16.52 -13.09 -11.81
C LEU A 86 -17.29 -11.98 -12.54
N SER A 87 -16.59 -11.05 -13.20
CA SER A 87 -17.20 -9.89 -13.86
C SER A 87 -18.28 -10.22 -14.90
N PRO A 88 -18.25 -11.36 -15.65
CA PRO A 88 -19.35 -11.74 -16.53
C PRO A 88 -20.68 -12.01 -15.83
N LEU A 89 -20.65 -12.26 -14.52
CA LEU A 89 -21.84 -12.49 -13.70
C LEU A 89 -22.38 -11.18 -13.08
N VAL A 90 -21.62 -10.09 -13.15
CA VAL A 90 -21.98 -8.80 -12.56
C VAL A 90 -22.83 -8.01 -13.56
N PRO A 91 -24.09 -7.68 -13.25
CA PRO A 91 -25.00 -7.08 -14.22
C PRO A 91 -24.81 -5.57 -14.40
N LEU A 92 -24.35 -4.85 -13.37
CA LEU A 92 -24.28 -3.40 -13.34
C LEU A 92 -22.86 -2.89 -13.03
N PRO A 93 -22.40 -1.79 -13.67
CA PRO A 93 -21.12 -1.17 -13.34
C PRO A 93 -20.99 -0.74 -11.86
N SER A 94 -22.10 -0.31 -11.25
CA SER A 94 -22.15 0.11 -9.84
C SER A 94 -21.83 -1.05 -8.88
N ASP A 95 -22.27 -2.27 -9.21
CA ASP A 95 -22.03 -3.45 -8.39
C ASP A 95 -20.55 -3.84 -8.45
N LEU A 96 -19.92 -3.70 -9.62
CA LEU A 96 -18.49 -3.94 -9.77
C LEU A 96 -17.66 -3.00 -8.87
N ASP A 97 -17.99 -1.71 -8.85
CA ASP A 97 -17.31 -0.73 -7.99
C ASP A 97 -17.50 -1.04 -6.49
N PHE A 98 -18.69 -1.51 -6.11
CA PHE A 98 -18.95 -1.96 -4.74
C PHE A 98 -18.11 -3.18 -4.38
N ILE A 99 -18.09 -4.21 -5.25
CA ILE A 99 -17.36 -5.46 -5.01
C ILE A 99 -15.84 -5.20 -4.94
N LYS A 100 -15.31 -4.27 -5.75
CA LYS A 100 -13.91 -3.80 -5.66
C LYS A 100 -13.59 -3.21 -4.27
N GLY A 101 -14.60 -2.77 -3.51
CA GLY A 101 -14.47 -2.22 -2.16
C GLY A 101 -14.31 -3.26 -1.04
N TYR A 102 -14.54 -4.56 -1.31
CA TYR A 102 -14.44 -5.59 -0.26
C TYR A 102 -13.04 -5.75 0.33
N ASN A 103 -11.99 -5.47 -0.45
CA ASN A 103 -10.62 -5.48 0.06
C ASN A 103 -10.44 -4.51 1.25
N PHE A 104 -11.06 -3.34 1.18
CA PHE A 104 -11.02 -2.35 2.23
C PHE A 104 -11.90 -2.77 3.39
N LEU A 105 -13.09 -3.34 3.14
CA LEU A 105 -13.97 -3.83 4.19
C LEU A 105 -13.24 -4.83 5.08
N VAL A 106 -12.65 -5.88 4.49
CA VAL A 106 -12.00 -6.94 5.27
C VAL A 106 -10.76 -6.42 6.01
N CYS A 107 -9.94 -5.58 5.38
CA CYS A 107 -8.80 -4.95 6.04
C CYS A 107 -9.24 -4.05 7.21
N SER A 108 -10.33 -3.30 7.03
CA SER A 108 -10.90 -2.43 8.07
C SER A 108 -11.47 -3.24 9.23
N VAL A 109 -12.16 -4.35 8.96
CA VAL A 109 -12.70 -5.24 9.99
C VAL A 109 -11.57 -5.91 10.77
N MET A 110 -10.56 -6.44 10.07
CA MET A 110 -9.39 -7.03 10.74
C MET A 110 -8.67 -5.99 11.62
N TRP A 111 -8.52 -4.76 11.11
CA TRP A 111 -7.97 -3.67 11.89
C TRP A 111 -8.84 -3.31 13.11
N LEU A 112 -10.16 -3.14 12.93
CA LEU A 112 -11.11 -2.83 14.01
C LEU A 112 -11.13 -3.90 15.09
N ALA A 113 -11.16 -5.18 14.71
CA ALA A 113 -11.10 -6.29 15.66
C ALA A 113 -9.76 -6.28 16.42
N THR A 114 -8.65 -6.04 15.74
CA THR A 114 -7.32 -5.97 16.37
C THR A 114 -7.21 -4.77 17.31
N PHE A 115 -7.74 -3.62 16.89
CA PHE A 115 -7.79 -2.40 17.69
C PHE A 115 -8.70 -2.54 18.91
N GLY A 116 -9.87 -3.18 18.75
CA GLY A 116 -10.77 -3.50 19.86
C GLY A 116 -10.11 -4.40 20.90
N LEU A 117 -9.44 -5.48 20.47
CA LEU A 117 -8.66 -6.33 21.36
C LEU A 117 -7.52 -5.57 22.05
N TYR A 118 -6.90 -4.62 21.36
CA TYR A 118 -5.90 -3.72 21.96
C TYR A 118 -6.53 -2.85 23.06
N VAL A 119 -7.65 -2.17 22.80
CA VAL A 119 -8.36 -1.36 23.80
C VAL A 119 -8.80 -2.18 25.02
N LEU A 120 -9.20 -3.44 24.80
CA LEU A 120 -9.56 -4.40 25.86
C LEU A 120 -8.35 -4.96 26.63
N GLY A 121 -7.12 -4.53 26.32
CA GLY A 121 -5.90 -5.01 26.99
C GLY A 121 -5.45 -6.41 26.57
N GLN A 122 -6.00 -6.97 25.49
CA GLN A 122 -5.66 -8.31 24.98
C GLN A 122 -4.55 -8.31 23.90
N ARG A 123 -3.92 -7.15 23.67
CA ARG A 123 -2.74 -6.99 22.80
C ARG A 123 -1.63 -6.30 23.57
N ASN A 124 -0.42 -6.26 23.00
CA ASN A 124 0.73 -5.59 23.61
C ASN A 124 0.41 -4.13 23.99
N GLN A 125 0.62 -3.79 25.26
CA GLN A 125 0.37 -2.48 25.88
C GLN A 125 1.67 -1.77 26.32
N SER A 126 2.80 -2.11 25.70
CA SER A 126 4.07 -1.44 26.00
C SER A 126 3.96 0.07 25.77
N THR A 127 4.71 0.86 26.53
CA THR A 127 4.72 2.33 26.44
C THR A 127 5.01 2.80 25.01
N GLU A 128 5.88 2.09 24.32
CA GLU A 128 6.24 2.35 22.93
C GLU A 128 5.06 2.15 21.96
N VAL A 129 4.41 0.99 22.02
CA VAL A 129 3.23 0.70 21.20
C VAL A 129 2.12 1.70 21.50
N ASN A 130 1.88 1.99 22.77
CA ASN A 130 0.86 2.95 23.20
C ASN A 130 1.11 4.35 22.65
N ARG A 131 2.37 4.80 22.62
CA ARG A 131 2.73 6.08 22.01
C ARG A 131 2.41 6.07 20.51
N ILE A 132 2.84 5.04 19.78
CA ILE A 132 2.59 4.94 18.33
C ILE A 132 1.09 4.87 18.03
N MET A 133 0.33 4.06 18.78
CA MET A 133 -1.11 3.93 18.63
C MET A 133 -1.85 5.23 18.90
N ARG A 134 -1.47 6.01 19.93
CA ARG A 134 -2.07 7.34 20.18
C ARG A 134 -1.88 8.29 19.00
N TRP A 135 -0.67 8.38 18.45
CA TRP A 135 -0.40 9.19 17.26
C TRP A 135 -1.19 8.70 16.04
N GLY A 136 -1.32 7.38 15.90
CA GLY A 136 -2.16 6.78 14.86
C GLY A 136 -3.65 7.12 15.02
N VAL A 137 -4.19 7.10 16.23
CA VAL A 137 -5.57 7.49 16.54
C VAL A 137 -5.80 8.97 16.26
N VAL A 138 -4.86 9.84 16.64
CA VAL A 138 -4.90 11.28 16.31
C VAL A 138 -4.93 11.48 14.79
N THR A 139 -4.09 10.73 14.06
CA THR A 139 -4.07 10.78 12.59
C THR A 139 -5.41 10.37 11.99
N LEU A 140 -6.01 9.26 12.46
CA LEU A 140 -7.33 8.82 12.04
C LEU A 140 -8.40 9.86 12.34
N ALA A 141 -8.41 10.43 13.55
CA ALA A 141 -9.38 11.45 13.94
C ALA A 141 -9.32 12.68 13.02
N VAL A 142 -8.13 13.15 12.69
CA VAL A 142 -7.93 14.28 11.75
C VAL A 142 -8.47 13.92 10.36
N VAL A 143 -8.13 12.75 9.82
CA VAL A 143 -8.64 12.30 8.52
C VAL A 143 -10.16 12.16 8.55
N SER A 144 -10.75 11.63 9.63
CA SER A 144 -12.20 11.49 9.80
C SER A 144 -12.93 12.84 9.85
N VAL A 145 -12.33 13.88 10.42
CA VAL A 145 -12.91 15.24 10.40
C VAL A 145 -13.00 15.77 8.97
N TYR A 146 -11.92 15.64 8.18
CA TYR A 146 -11.94 16.08 6.78
C TYR A 146 -12.82 15.21 5.89
N PHE A 147 -12.94 13.92 6.22
CA PHE A 147 -13.93 13.04 5.61
C PHE A 147 -15.35 13.55 5.86
N ALA A 148 -15.71 13.88 7.11
CA ALA A 148 -17.05 14.39 7.41
C ALA A 148 -17.36 15.70 6.66
N ILE A 149 -16.39 16.62 6.55
CA ILE A 149 -16.52 17.86 5.77
C ILE A 149 -16.73 17.56 4.28
N GLY A 150 -15.95 16.61 3.73
CA GLY A 150 -16.06 16.18 2.34
C GLY A 150 -17.37 15.47 2.04
N PHE A 151 -17.80 14.57 2.93
CA PHE A 151 -18.99 13.73 2.77
C PHE A 151 -20.29 14.53 2.71
N ILE A 152 -20.36 15.67 3.40
CA ILE A 152 -21.50 16.60 3.32
C ILE A 152 -21.61 17.23 1.92
N GLN A 153 -20.50 17.38 1.22
CA GLN A 153 -20.44 18.00 -0.12
C GLN A 153 -20.62 16.96 -1.22
N ASP A 154 -19.81 15.90 -1.19
CA ASP A 154 -19.92 14.75 -2.09
C ASP A 154 -19.45 13.47 -1.39
N GLY A 155 -20.40 12.57 -1.12
CA GLY A 155 -20.17 11.37 -0.33
C GLY A 155 -19.31 10.32 -1.03
N GLN A 156 -19.39 10.19 -2.35
CA GLN A 156 -18.74 9.08 -3.07
C GLN A 156 -17.22 9.29 -3.16
N PRO A 157 -16.69 10.42 -3.68
CA PRO A 157 -15.26 10.66 -3.74
C PRO A 157 -14.66 10.74 -2.34
N ALA A 158 -15.37 11.36 -1.38
CA ALA A 158 -14.92 11.42 0.02
C ALA A 158 -14.68 10.02 0.61
N ALA A 159 -15.56 9.05 0.34
CA ALA A 159 -15.40 7.67 0.81
C ALA A 159 -14.22 6.96 0.14
N VAL A 160 -14.00 7.19 -1.15
CA VAL A 160 -12.85 6.62 -1.88
C VAL A 160 -11.52 7.18 -1.35
N TYR A 161 -11.43 8.49 -1.14
CA TYR A 161 -10.23 9.12 -0.56
C TYR A 161 -10.00 8.70 0.88
N LEU A 162 -11.06 8.63 1.71
CA LEU A 162 -10.95 8.10 3.06
C LEU A 162 -10.30 6.72 3.04
N ARG A 163 -10.85 5.80 2.24
CA ARG A 163 -10.32 4.43 2.08
C ARG A 163 -8.83 4.45 1.75
N ASN A 164 -8.43 5.24 0.75
CA ASN A 164 -7.05 5.24 0.26
C ASN A 164 -6.07 5.87 1.27
N ILE A 165 -6.51 6.86 2.06
CA ILE A 165 -5.69 7.53 3.09
C ILE A 165 -5.56 6.66 4.35
N VAL A 166 -6.64 6.03 4.81
CA VAL A 166 -6.62 5.28 6.09
C VAL A 166 -6.13 3.85 5.94
N LEU A 167 -6.26 3.22 4.77
CA LEU A 167 -5.86 1.83 4.58
C LEU A 167 -4.37 1.57 4.89
N PRO A 168 -3.40 2.39 4.44
CA PRO A 168 -2.00 2.20 4.84
C PRO A 168 -1.79 2.28 6.36
N LEU A 169 -2.57 3.11 7.05
CA LEU A 169 -2.54 3.23 8.51
C LEU A 169 -3.17 2.00 9.20
N PHE A 170 -4.26 1.45 8.65
CA PHE A 170 -4.86 0.21 9.13
C PHE A 170 -3.88 -0.96 9.01
N LEU A 171 -3.23 -1.10 7.86
CA LEU A 171 -2.23 -2.15 7.62
C LEU A 171 -1.01 -2.01 8.55
N PHE A 172 -0.54 -0.78 8.78
CA PHE A 172 0.51 -0.50 9.76
C PHE A 172 0.13 -0.96 11.16
N GLN A 173 -1.02 -0.49 11.68
CA GLN A 173 -1.45 -0.78 13.05
C GLN A 173 -1.80 -2.25 13.26
N LEU A 174 -2.45 -2.89 12.28
CA LEU A 174 -2.71 -4.33 12.26
C LEU A 174 -1.39 -5.11 12.38
N SER A 175 -0.42 -4.78 11.52
CA SER A 175 0.88 -5.44 11.48
C SER A 175 1.69 -5.20 12.76
N LEU A 176 1.69 -3.96 13.27
CA LEU A 176 2.35 -3.56 14.50
C LEU A 176 1.82 -4.34 15.71
N LEU A 177 0.51 -4.31 15.93
CA LEU A 177 -0.11 -4.95 17.08
C LEU A 177 0.01 -6.46 17.02
N THR A 178 -0.14 -7.07 15.85
CA THR A 178 0.06 -8.51 15.67
C THR A 178 1.51 -8.89 15.96
N ALA A 179 2.49 -8.23 15.36
CA ALA A 179 3.90 -8.57 15.56
C ALA A 179 4.44 -8.21 16.96
N ALA A 180 3.87 -7.19 17.62
CA ALA A 180 4.20 -6.87 19.01
C ALA A 180 3.63 -7.88 20.01
N THR A 181 2.56 -8.58 19.64
CA THR A 181 1.87 -9.55 20.52
C THR A 181 2.31 -10.99 20.23
N TYR A 182 2.51 -11.34 18.97
CA TYR A 182 2.80 -12.71 18.53
C TYR A 182 4.07 -12.78 17.68
N GLU A 183 4.66 -13.97 17.63
CA GLU A 183 5.68 -14.29 16.64
C GLU A 183 5.04 -14.50 15.25
N VAL A 184 5.38 -13.63 14.31
CA VAL A 184 4.84 -13.65 12.95
C VAL A 184 5.90 -14.11 11.97
N ARG A 185 5.72 -15.30 11.39
CA ARG A 185 6.62 -15.87 10.39
C ARG A 185 6.22 -15.44 8.97
N ILE A 186 6.40 -14.15 8.68
CA ILE A 186 5.94 -13.56 7.40
C ILE A 186 6.81 -13.92 6.19
N THR A 187 8.09 -14.21 6.40
CA THR A 187 9.06 -14.36 5.31
C THR A 187 8.72 -15.48 4.32
N PRO A 188 8.40 -16.72 4.75
CA PRO A 188 8.02 -17.78 3.82
C PRO A 188 6.81 -17.38 2.96
N PHE A 189 5.83 -16.71 3.57
CA PHE A 189 4.63 -16.25 2.87
C PHE A 189 4.96 -15.22 1.80
N LEU A 190 5.73 -14.18 2.12
CA LEU A 190 6.11 -13.15 1.15
C LEU A 190 7.00 -13.68 0.02
N VAL A 191 7.88 -14.65 0.31
CA VAL A 191 8.68 -15.31 -0.73
C VAL A 191 7.78 -16.11 -1.67
N THR A 192 6.85 -16.92 -1.14
CA THR A 192 5.90 -17.67 -1.97
C THR A 192 4.98 -16.74 -2.76
N LEU A 193 4.48 -15.67 -2.14
CA LEU A 193 3.68 -14.64 -2.80
C LEU A 193 4.45 -13.99 -3.95
N ALA A 194 5.73 -13.65 -3.75
CA ALA A 194 6.57 -13.10 -4.80
C ALA A 194 6.71 -14.05 -5.98
N VAL A 195 6.92 -15.35 -5.74
CA VAL A 195 6.96 -16.35 -6.82
C VAL A 195 5.65 -16.37 -7.60
N ILE A 196 4.50 -16.39 -6.92
CA ILE A 196 3.18 -16.38 -7.58
C ILE A 196 3.02 -15.12 -8.44
N LEU A 197 3.34 -13.94 -7.91
CA LEU A 197 3.16 -12.66 -8.61
C LEU A 197 4.12 -12.51 -9.79
N ILE A 198 5.36 -12.98 -9.66
CA ILE A 198 6.33 -13.04 -10.76
C ILE A 198 5.80 -13.96 -11.87
N LEU A 199 5.27 -15.14 -11.51
CA LEU A 199 4.65 -16.05 -12.48
C LEU A 199 3.45 -15.41 -13.18
N CYS A 200 2.54 -14.76 -12.43
CA CYS A 200 1.42 -14.03 -13.02
C CYS A 200 1.89 -12.95 -14.00
N GLY A 201 2.90 -12.15 -13.62
CA GLY A 201 3.45 -11.10 -14.47
C GLY A 201 4.09 -11.63 -15.75
N TYR A 202 4.85 -12.74 -15.67
CA TYR A 202 5.42 -13.38 -16.86
C TYR A 202 4.36 -14.05 -17.74
N VAL A 203 3.32 -14.65 -17.15
CA VAL A 203 2.20 -15.21 -17.91
C VAL A 203 1.44 -14.11 -18.64
N GLU A 204 1.14 -12.98 -17.99
CA GLU A 204 0.52 -11.82 -18.65
C GLU A 204 1.41 -11.25 -19.76
N LEU A 205 2.72 -11.20 -19.54
CA LEU A 205 3.68 -10.69 -20.51
C LEU A 205 3.77 -11.58 -21.76
N VAL A 206 3.93 -12.89 -21.58
CA VAL A 206 4.19 -13.85 -22.68
C VAL A 206 2.90 -14.33 -23.34
N PHE A 207 1.85 -14.55 -22.54
CA PHE A 207 0.58 -15.13 -22.98
C PHE A 207 -0.57 -14.15 -22.77
N ARG A 208 -0.42 -12.91 -23.27
CA ARG A 208 -1.36 -11.82 -23.02
C ARG A 208 -2.82 -12.17 -23.33
N ASP A 209 -3.08 -12.76 -24.50
CA ASP A 209 -4.45 -13.11 -24.90
C ASP A 209 -5.07 -14.17 -24.00
N VAL A 210 -4.27 -15.18 -23.63
CA VAL A 210 -4.71 -16.22 -22.68
C VAL A 210 -4.99 -15.58 -21.32
N TRP A 211 -4.10 -14.71 -20.84
CA TRP A 211 -4.29 -13.99 -19.58
C TRP A 211 -5.59 -13.17 -19.57
N LEU A 212 -5.83 -12.37 -20.60
CA LEU A 212 -7.04 -11.55 -20.71
C LEU A 212 -8.31 -12.42 -20.78
N ALA A 213 -8.24 -13.57 -21.48
CA ALA A 213 -9.35 -14.51 -21.59
C ALA A 213 -9.65 -15.22 -20.25
N ILE A 214 -8.66 -15.84 -19.60
CA ILE A 214 -8.89 -16.60 -18.36
C ILE A 214 -9.32 -15.72 -17.18
N THR A 215 -8.92 -14.44 -17.19
CA THR A 215 -9.28 -13.49 -16.15
C THR A 215 -10.56 -12.72 -16.45
N ASN A 216 -11.19 -12.94 -17.61
CA ASN A 216 -12.32 -12.14 -18.11
C ASN A 216 -12.02 -10.62 -18.09
N SER A 217 -10.77 -10.24 -18.38
CA SER A 217 -10.32 -8.84 -18.34
C SER A 217 -11.10 -7.95 -19.31
N TYR A 218 -11.48 -8.47 -20.47
CA TYR A 218 -12.28 -7.71 -21.45
C TYR A 218 -13.61 -7.25 -20.85
N THR A 219 -14.30 -8.12 -20.11
CA THR A 219 -15.54 -7.74 -19.42
C THR A 219 -15.28 -6.76 -18.28
N PHE A 220 -14.27 -7.03 -17.45
CA PHE A 220 -13.90 -6.17 -16.33
C PHE A 220 -13.59 -4.73 -16.77
N TRP A 221 -12.78 -4.56 -17.81
CA TRP A 221 -12.40 -3.25 -18.34
C TRP A 221 -13.45 -2.63 -19.27
N GLY A 222 -14.37 -3.44 -19.80
CA GLY A 222 -15.52 -2.95 -20.58
C GLY A 222 -16.46 -2.07 -19.75
N PHE A 223 -16.57 -2.30 -18.44
CA PHE A 223 -17.31 -1.41 -17.55
C PHE A 223 -16.70 0.00 -17.47
N ASP A 224 -15.36 0.09 -17.44
CA ASP A 224 -14.66 1.39 -17.45
C ASP A 224 -14.75 2.05 -18.83
N GLU A 225 -14.82 1.25 -19.91
CA GLU A 225 -15.06 1.76 -21.26
C GLU A 225 -16.43 2.41 -21.40
N LEU A 226 -17.49 1.80 -20.86
CA LEU A 226 -18.84 2.38 -20.86
C LEU A 226 -18.84 3.77 -20.20
N LYS A 227 -18.15 3.92 -19.06
CA LYS A 227 -18.01 5.22 -18.38
C LYS A 227 -17.25 6.23 -19.23
N ALA A 228 -16.11 5.84 -19.80
CA ALA A 228 -15.30 6.71 -20.65
C ALA A 228 -16.05 7.16 -21.91
N THR A 229 -16.80 6.26 -22.54
CA THR A 229 -17.64 6.57 -23.70
C THR A 229 -18.75 7.55 -23.34
N HIS A 230 -19.42 7.35 -22.20
CA HIS A 230 -20.48 8.27 -21.75
C HIS A 230 -19.96 9.67 -21.39
N SER A 231 -18.70 9.79 -20.98
CA SER A 231 -18.07 11.08 -20.67
C SER A 231 -17.63 11.88 -21.90
N GLY A 232 -17.69 11.31 -23.11
CA GLY A 232 -17.26 11.98 -24.35
C GLY A 232 -15.73 12.07 -24.53
N VAL A 233 -14.93 11.49 -23.64
CA VAL A 233 -13.46 11.55 -23.67
C VAL A 233 -12.88 11.01 -24.97
N TRP A 234 -13.42 9.90 -25.49
CA TRP A 234 -12.95 9.32 -26.75
C TRP A 234 -13.24 10.21 -27.96
N GLU A 235 -14.37 10.91 -27.97
CA GLU A 235 -14.68 11.88 -29.02
C GLU A 235 -13.70 13.07 -28.97
N ALA A 236 -13.41 13.59 -27.78
CA ALA A 236 -12.42 14.63 -27.59
C ALA A 236 -11.02 14.20 -28.07
N GLN A 237 -10.58 12.99 -27.70
CA GLN A 237 -9.30 12.43 -28.14
C GLN A 237 -9.24 12.22 -29.67
N MET A 238 -10.33 11.73 -30.27
CA MET A 238 -10.45 11.59 -31.72
C MET A 238 -10.25 12.93 -32.43
N ARG A 239 -10.92 13.98 -31.94
CA ARG A 239 -10.82 15.34 -32.50
C ARG A 239 -9.41 15.92 -32.35
N ALA A 240 -8.74 15.64 -31.23
CA ALA A 240 -7.41 16.18 -30.95
C ALA A 240 -6.27 15.46 -31.69
N THR A 241 -6.34 14.12 -31.79
CA THR A 241 -5.21 13.30 -32.24
C THR A 241 -5.49 12.52 -33.53
N GLY A 242 -6.74 12.47 -33.97
CA GLY A 242 -7.19 11.62 -35.07
C GLY A 242 -7.21 10.11 -34.74
N ASN A 243 -6.84 9.71 -33.53
CA ASN A 243 -6.74 8.32 -33.11
C ASN A 243 -7.62 8.04 -31.88
N VAL A 244 -8.23 6.86 -31.85
CA VAL A 244 -8.98 6.34 -30.68
C VAL A 244 -8.54 4.90 -30.46
N PRO A 245 -8.33 4.46 -29.20
CA PRO A 245 -8.08 3.06 -28.91
C PRO A 245 -9.26 2.20 -29.38
N VAL A 246 -9.00 1.19 -30.21
CA VAL A 246 -10.06 0.30 -30.76
C VAL A 246 -10.12 -1.04 -30.04
N ASP A 247 -9.07 -1.40 -29.31
CA ASP A 247 -9.02 -2.58 -28.46
C ASP A 247 -8.43 -2.27 -27.08
N LEU A 248 -8.65 -3.16 -26.12
CA LEU A 248 -8.11 -3.06 -24.76
C LEU A 248 -6.56 -3.02 -24.75
N LYS A 249 -5.92 -3.72 -25.70
CA LYS A 249 -4.45 -3.69 -25.83
C LYS A 249 -3.92 -2.32 -26.26
N ASP A 250 -4.68 -1.58 -27.06
CA ASP A 250 -4.31 -0.21 -27.43
C ASP A 250 -4.37 0.70 -26.20
N ARG A 251 -5.38 0.51 -25.34
CA ARG A 251 -5.51 1.24 -24.06
C ARG A 251 -4.39 0.93 -23.07
N PHE A 252 -3.79 -0.25 -23.15
CA PHE A 252 -2.66 -0.64 -22.31
C PHE A 252 -1.30 -0.26 -22.90
N SER A 253 -1.28 0.31 -24.11
CA SER A 253 -0.05 0.72 -24.78
C SER A 253 0.29 2.16 -24.45
N PHE A 254 1.48 2.36 -23.87
CA PHE A 254 1.99 3.69 -23.48
C PHE A 254 3.42 3.88 -23.97
N ASP A 255 3.84 5.12 -24.13
CA ASP A 255 5.25 5.46 -24.27
C ASP A 255 6.04 4.93 -23.07
N PHE A 256 7.25 4.42 -23.31
CA PHE A 256 8.08 3.91 -22.24
C PHE A 256 8.34 5.00 -21.19
N LEU A 257 8.03 4.67 -19.94
CA LEU A 257 7.99 5.56 -18.79
C LEU A 257 7.11 6.81 -18.98
N ASN A 258 6.21 6.88 -19.96
CA ASN A 258 5.41 8.07 -20.24
C ASN A 258 6.26 9.35 -20.31
N THR A 259 7.31 9.32 -21.15
CA THR A 259 8.19 10.47 -21.35
C THR A 259 8.57 10.62 -22.82
N PRO A 260 8.42 11.83 -23.40
CA PRO A 260 8.80 12.09 -24.78
C PRO A 260 10.32 12.00 -24.97
N LEU A 261 11.09 12.09 -23.87
CA LEU A 261 12.56 12.03 -23.89
C LEU A 261 13.12 10.71 -24.44
N LEU A 262 12.30 9.65 -24.49
CA LEU A 262 12.72 8.32 -24.94
C LEU A 262 12.11 7.91 -26.29
N GLU A 263 11.29 8.76 -26.92
CA GLU A 263 10.63 8.49 -28.20
C GLU A 263 11.65 8.22 -29.32
N GLY A 264 12.77 8.95 -29.32
CA GLY A 264 13.84 8.80 -30.31
C GLY A 264 14.55 7.43 -30.30
N PHE A 265 14.33 6.60 -29.28
CA PHE A 265 14.90 5.26 -29.16
C PHE A 265 13.99 4.14 -29.70
N GLY A 266 12.84 4.47 -30.29
CA GLY A 266 11.89 3.48 -30.83
C GLY A 266 11.17 2.68 -29.74
N LEU A 267 11.19 3.15 -28.49
CA LEU A 267 10.50 2.57 -27.32
C LEU A 267 9.11 3.19 -27.11
N SER A 268 8.50 3.71 -28.17
CA SER A 268 7.31 4.57 -28.10
C SER A 268 6.01 3.82 -27.77
N LYS A 269 5.95 2.49 -27.85
CA LYS A 269 4.75 1.75 -27.41
C LYS A 269 5.10 0.45 -26.71
N LEU A 270 4.93 0.44 -25.40
CA LEU A 270 5.01 -0.76 -24.57
C LEU A 270 3.63 -1.08 -23.99
N LEU A 271 3.27 -2.35 -24.10
CA LEU A 271 2.07 -2.89 -23.49
C LEU A 271 2.32 -3.11 -21.99
N ARG A 272 1.72 -2.28 -21.14
CA ARG A 272 1.91 -2.36 -19.69
C ARG A 272 1.38 -3.68 -19.12
N ILE A 273 2.04 -4.17 -18.08
CA ILE A 273 1.64 -5.33 -17.29
C ILE A 273 0.77 -4.83 -16.15
N ASN A 274 -0.44 -5.37 -16.00
CA ASN A 274 -1.40 -4.95 -14.98
C ASN A 274 -1.32 -5.77 -13.69
N GLY A 275 -0.82 -7.00 -13.80
CA GLY A 275 -0.78 -7.98 -12.73
C GLY A 275 -2.18 -8.47 -12.32
N PRO A 276 -2.25 -9.36 -11.31
CA PRO A 276 -3.53 -9.86 -10.80
C PRO A 276 -4.36 -8.77 -10.09
N ASN A 277 -3.74 -7.66 -9.67
CA ASN A 277 -4.46 -6.53 -9.10
C ASN A 277 -5.11 -5.63 -10.15
N MET A 278 -4.97 -5.94 -11.45
CA MET A 278 -5.55 -5.21 -12.59
C MET A 278 -5.23 -3.70 -12.54
N HIS A 279 -4.00 -3.35 -12.14
CA HIS A 279 -3.59 -1.95 -12.03
C HIS A 279 -2.07 -1.84 -12.16
N PRO A 280 -1.53 -1.30 -13.27
CA PRO A 280 -0.12 -1.41 -13.61
C PRO A 280 0.79 -0.67 -12.63
N ILE A 281 0.37 0.52 -12.19
CA ILE A 281 1.10 1.33 -11.20
C ILE A 281 1.20 0.61 -9.85
N SER A 282 0.06 0.23 -9.28
CA SER A 282 0.00 -0.51 -8.02
C SER A 282 0.78 -1.83 -8.09
N PHE A 283 0.70 -2.55 -9.22
CA PHE A 283 1.46 -3.77 -9.45
C PHE A 283 2.97 -3.52 -9.47
N ALA A 284 3.43 -2.46 -10.16
CA ALA A 284 4.84 -2.10 -10.20
C ALA A 284 5.41 -1.80 -8.82
N TYR A 285 4.68 -1.05 -7.98
CA TYR A 285 5.09 -0.83 -6.59
C TYR A 285 5.14 -2.13 -5.79
N GLY A 286 4.16 -3.03 -5.98
CA GLY A 286 4.14 -4.35 -5.35
C GLY A 286 5.33 -5.23 -5.76
N ILE A 287 5.64 -5.30 -7.06
CA ILE A 287 6.80 -6.03 -7.59
C ILE A 287 8.11 -5.39 -7.12
N GLY A 288 8.22 -4.06 -7.12
CA GLY A 288 9.38 -3.34 -6.60
C GLY A 288 9.62 -3.62 -5.11
N PHE A 289 8.55 -3.57 -4.30
CA PHE A 289 8.59 -3.97 -2.89
C PHE A 289 9.07 -5.41 -2.71
N LEU A 290 8.52 -6.36 -3.47
CA LEU A 290 8.90 -7.78 -3.36
C LEU A 290 10.32 -8.05 -3.85
N ALA A 291 10.78 -7.37 -4.90
CA ALA A 291 12.17 -7.45 -5.36
C ALA A 291 13.14 -7.00 -4.27
N LEU A 292 12.88 -5.84 -3.66
CA LEU A 292 13.66 -5.35 -2.52
C LEU A 292 13.57 -6.32 -1.33
N PHE A 293 12.36 -6.79 -0.99
CA PHE A 293 12.19 -7.75 0.09
C PHE A 293 13.01 -9.02 -0.15
N LEU A 294 12.96 -9.60 -1.36
CA LEU A 294 13.73 -10.79 -1.74
C LEU A 294 15.24 -10.55 -1.65
N PHE A 295 15.75 -9.40 -2.07
CA PHE A 295 17.16 -9.03 -1.81
C PHE A 295 17.46 -8.99 -0.32
N SER A 296 16.58 -8.37 0.47
CA SER A 296 16.78 -8.19 1.91
C SER A 296 16.78 -9.50 2.72
N VAL A 297 16.14 -10.56 2.21
CA VAL A 297 16.10 -11.90 2.84
C VAL A 297 17.01 -12.92 2.16
N GLY A 298 17.97 -12.47 1.34
CA GLY A 298 19.00 -13.34 0.75
C GLY A 298 18.50 -14.23 -0.41
N ARG A 299 17.53 -13.76 -1.19
CA ARG A 299 16.99 -14.45 -2.38
C ARG A 299 17.23 -13.65 -3.67
N PRO A 300 18.49 -13.31 -4.02
CA PRO A 300 18.80 -12.38 -5.10
C PRO A 300 18.35 -12.87 -6.48
N LEU A 301 18.40 -14.17 -6.76
CA LEU A 301 17.98 -14.71 -8.07
C LEU A 301 16.49 -14.48 -8.33
N LEU A 302 15.64 -14.65 -7.31
CA LEU A 302 14.21 -14.34 -7.41
C LEU A 302 13.99 -12.83 -7.54
N ALA A 303 14.77 -12.02 -6.83
CA ALA A 303 14.70 -10.58 -6.93
C ALA A 303 15.07 -10.07 -8.34
N LEU A 304 16.12 -10.63 -8.94
CA LEU A 304 16.54 -10.34 -10.31
C LEU A 304 15.46 -10.74 -11.32
N ALA A 305 14.76 -11.85 -11.10
CA ALA A 305 13.64 -12.25 -11.96
C ALA A 305 12.45 -11.27 -11.91
N ALA A 306 12.30 -10.49 -10.85
CA ALA A 306 11.25 -9.48 -10.72
C ALA A 306 11.58 -8.16 -11.45
N LEU A 307 12.86 -7.84 -11.67
CA LEU A 307 13.29 -6.56 -12.24
C LEU A 307 12.81 -6.34 -13.70
N PRO A 308 12.84 -7.32 -14.61
CA PRO A 308 12.29 -7.14 -15.95
C PRO A 308 10.79 -6.77 -15.92
N LEU A 309 10.02 -7.43 -15.05
CA LEU A 309 8.59 -7.12 -14.88
C LEU A 309 8.40 -5.68 -14.38
N LEU A 310 9.20 -5.23 -13.42
CA LEU A 310 9.17 -3.86 -12.92
C LEU A 310 9.40 -2.82 -14.04
N VAL A 311 10.39 -3.06 -14.90
CA VAL A 311 10.70 -2.18 -16.05
C VAL A 311 9.55 -2.18 -17.05
N LEU A 312 9.00 -3.36 -17.36
CA LEU A 312 7.91 -3.53 -18.32
C LEU A 312 6.54 -3.04 -17.82
N CYS A 313 6.36 -2.90 -16.51
CA CYS A 313 5.23 -2.14 -15.97
C CYS A 313 5.30 -0.65 -16.35
N SER A 314 6.50 -0.14 -16.65
CA SER A 314 6.74 1.22 -17.14
C SER A 314 6.31 2.33 -16.16
N VAL A 315 6.63 2.15 -14.86
CA VAL A 315 6.24 3.08 -13.78
C VAL A 315 7.48 3.70 -13.13
N LYS A 316 7.71 5.00 -13.38
CA LYS A 316 8.89 5.74 -12.89
C LYS A 316 9.06 5.63 -11.37
N GLY A 317 7.98 5.87 -10.62
CA GLY A 317 8.02 5.91 -9.16
C GLY A 317 8.49 4.60 -8.52
N ALA A 318 7.97 3.45 -8.96
CA ALA A 318 8.39 2.15 -8.43
C ALA A 318 9.87 1.84 -8.70
N ILE A 319 10.39 2.23 -9.88
CA ILE A 319 11.82 2.09 -10.22
C ILE A 319 12.67 3.00 -9.33
N ILE A 320 12.24 4.25 -9.11
CA ILE A 320 12.92 5.20 -8.21
C ILE A 320 13.04 4.63 -6.80
N VAL A 321 11.97 4.01 -6.27
CA VAL A 321 12.02 3.35 -4.96
C VAL A 321 13.12 2.28 -4.91
N VAL A 322 13.19 1.41 -5.92
CA VAL A 322 14.21 0.36 -5.98
C VAL A 322 15.61 0.95 -6.03
N ILE A 323 15.85 1.94 -6.91
CA ILE A 323 17.15 2.59 -7.06
C ILE A 323 17.60 3.23 -5.74
N PHE A 324 16.74 4.05 -5.13
CA PHE A 324 17.08 4.76 -3.90
C PHE A 324 17.29 3.81 -2.72
N VAL A 325 16.48 2.76 -2.55
CA VAL A 325 16.66 1.80 -1.46
C VAL A 325 17.95 0.99 -1.64
N VAL A 326 18.24 0.50 -2.84
CA VAL A 326 19.48 -0.21 -3.12
C VAL A 326 20.70 0.70 -2.91
N ALA A 327 20.63 1.95 -3.39
CA ALA A 327 21.68 2.93 -3.16
C ALA A 327 21.86 3.21 -1.66
N ALA A 328 20.78 3.30 -0.88
CA ALA A 328 20.85 3.49 0.57
C ALA A 328 21.46 2.28 1.29
N TRP A 329 21.18 1.04 0.87
CA TRP A 329 21.85 -0.13 1.44
C TRP A 329 23.35 -0.12 1.16
N ILE A 330 23.74 0.13 -0.09
CA ILE A 330 25.15 0.21 -0.49
C ILE A 330 25.86 1.33 0.27
N ALA A 331 25.28 2.54 0.27
CA ALA A 331 25.84 3.68 0.97
C ALA A 331 25.91 3.45 2.48
N THR A 332 24.94 2.78 3.10
CA THR A 332 24.99 2.44 4.52
C THR A 332 26.17 1.53 4.85
N GLY A 333 26.46 0.56 3.98
CA GLY A 333 27.64 -0.30 4.12
C GLY A 333 28.96 0.45 3.96
N LEU A 334 29.00 1.51 3.15
CA LEU A 334 30.23 2.25 2.84
C LEU A 334 30.48 3.46 3.75
N LEU A 335 29.43 4.19 4.13
CA LEU A 335 29.48 5.50 4.77
C LEU A 335 28.85 5.52 6.17
N GLY A 336 28.14 4.45 6.54
CA GLY A 336 27.36 4.36 7.76
C GLY A 336 25.96 4.97 7.64
N ALA A 337 25.03 4.49 8.49
CA ALA A 337 23.60 4.77 8.35
C ALA A 337 23.21 6.26 8.54
N VAL A 338 23.93 7.01 9.37
CA VAL A 338 23.62 8.44 9.62
C VAL A 338 23.99 9.28 8.39
N VAL A 339 25.20 9.10 7.86
CA VAL A 339 25.68 9.82 6.67
C VAL A 339 24.80 9.47 5.47
N THR A 340 24.48 8.19 5.29
CA THR A 340 23.56 7.75 4.23
C THR A 340 22.19 8.38 4.33
N LEU A 341 21.62 8.51 5.53
CA LEU A 341 20.32 9.16 5.68
C LEU A 341 20.37 10.63 5.24
N LEU A 342 21.41 11.36 5.66
CA LEU A 342 21.60 12.77 5.28
C LEU A 342 21.80 12.92 3.77
N LEU A 343 22.70 12.14 3.18
CA LEU A 343 22.93 12.15 1.72
C LEU A 343 21.69 11.69 0.95
N GLY A 344 20.96 10.71 1.48
CA GLY A 344 19.70 10.23 0.94
C GLY A 344 18.65 11.34 0.90
N PHE A 345 18.48 12.10 1.98
CA PHE A 345 17.60 13.28 1.99
C PHE A 345 18.03 14.36 1.00
N LEU A 346 19.32 14.69 0.96
CA LEU A 346 19.85 15.65 -0.01
C LEU A 346 19.60 15.18 -1.45
N GLY A 347 19.82 13.89 -1.73
CA GLY A 347 19.55 13.28 -3.03
C GLY A 347 18.06 13.31 -3.40
N MET A 348 17.17 13.01 -2.45
CA MET A 348 15.72 13.09 -2.66
C MET A 348 15.26 14.53 -2.91
N ILE A 349 15.80 15.52 -2.19
CA ILE A 349 15.50 16.94 -2.41
C ILE A 349 16.01 17.38 -3.80
N ALA A 350 17.26 17.04 -4.14
CA ALA A 350 17.83 17.37 -5.44
C ALA A 350 17.01 16.74 -6.59
N PHE A 351 16.61 15.47 -6.43
CA PHE A 351 15.71 14.80 -7.36
C PHE A 351 14.39 15.55 -7.51
N ALA A 352 13.75 15.94 -6.40
CA ALA A 352 12.49 16.68 -6.44
C ALA A 352 12.62 18.01 -7.20
N VAL A 353 13.66 18.78 -6.89
CA VAL A 353 13.92 20.08 -7.54
C VAL A 353 14.14 19.90 -9.04
N VAL A 354 14.93 18.91 -9.44
CA VAL A 354 15.19 18.62 -10.86
C VAL A 354 13.91 18.15 -11.56
N ALA A 355 13.14 17.25 -10.94
CA ALA A 355 11.89 16.74 -11.49
C ALA A 355 10.85 17.85 -11.67
N ILE A 356 10.69 18.74 -10.68
CA ILE A 356 9.80 19.91 -10.79
C ILE A 356 10.25 20.82 -11.91
N ARG A 357 11.55 21.18 -11.96
CA ARG A 357 12.06 22.10 -12.99
C ARG A 357 11.88 21.54 -14.40
N LEU A 358 12.28 20.29 -14.63
CA LEU A 358 12.15 19.65 -15.93
C LEU A 358 10.67 19.45 -16.29
N GLY A 359 9.85 19.02 -15.33
CA GLY A 359 8.42 18.82 -15.54
C GLY A 359 7.70 20.10 -15.95
N LEU A 360 8.01 21.23 -15.32
CA LEU A 360 7.47 22.54 -15.74
C LEU A 360 7.93 22.95 -17.15
N GLN A 361 9.15 22.58 -17.55
CA GLN A 361 9.66 22.89 -18.90
C GLN A 361 8.99 22.05 -20.00
N ILE A 362 8.65 20.79 -19.71
CA ILE A 362 8.07 19.86 -20.70
C ILE A 362 6.54 19.75 -20.58
N GLY A 363 5.91 20.49 -19.67
CA GLY A 363 4.47 20.42 -19.43
C GLY A 363 4.01 19.08 -18.82
N ASP A 364 4.83 18.48 -17.94
CA ASP A 364 4.50 17.22 -17.26
C ASP A 364 3.26 17.41 -16.35
N TYR A 365 2.23 16.62 -16.61
CA TYR A 365 0.93 16.73 -15.97
C TYR A 365 0.97 16.43 -14.47
N HIS A 366 1.91 15.59 -13.99
CA HIS A 366 2.06 15.34 -12.56
C HIS A 366 2.62 16.57 -11.83
N VAL A 367 3.56 17.30 -12.45
CA VAL A 367 4.13 18.52 -11.87
C VAL A 367 3.14 19.68 -11.92
N ILE A 368 2.37 19.82 -13.00
CA ILE A 368 1.29 20.81 -13.10
C ILE A 368 0.22 20.53 -12.03
N GLY A 369 -0.15 19.26 -11.84
CA GLY A 369 -1.07 18.84 -10.79
C GLY A 369 -0.57 19.14 -9.37
N LEU A 370 0.74 19.01 -9.11
CA LEU A 370 1.36 19.46 -7.86
C LEU A 370 1.25 20.98 -7.69
N MET A 371 1.53 21.77 -8.74
CA MET A 371 1.40 23.23 -8.67
C MET A 371 -0.03 23.67 -8.40
N GLY A 372 -1.04 23.03 -9.02
CA GLY A 372 -2.45 23.29 -8.74
C GLY A 372 -2.83 22.98 -7.29
N GLY A 373 -2.30 21.89 -6.72
CA GLY A 373 -2.50 21.58 -5.30
C GLY A 373 -1.83 22.59 -4.34
N LEU A 374 -0.64 23.07 -4.68
CA LEU A 374 0.07 24.10 -3.90
C LEU A 374 -0.63 25.46 -3.97
N ASP A 375 -1.06 25.89 -5.16
CA ASP A 375 -1.81 27.13 -5.34
C ASP A 375 -3.15 27.07 -4.60
N GLY A 376 -3.87 25.95 -4.75
CA GLY A 376 -5.11 25.74 -4.03
C GLY A 376 -4.94 25.65 -2.50
N PHE A 377 -3.79 25.21 -2.00
CA PHE A 377 -3.43 25.29 -0.57
C PHE A 377 -3.21 26.74 -0.12
N VAL A 378 -2.49 27.54 -0.89
CA VAL A 378 -2.28 28.97 -0.59
C VAL A 378 -3.61 29.72 -0.55
N GLN A 379 -4.51 29.43 -1.49
CA GLN A 379 -5.84 30.04 -1.54
C GLN A 379 -6.74 29.63 -0.36
N ARG A 380 -6.67 28.38 0.11
CA ARG A 380 -7.45 27.86 1.25
C ARG A 380 -6.58 26.95 2.14
N PRO A 381 -5.85 27.50 3.12
CA PRO A 381 -4.85 26.76 3.90
C PRO A 381 -5.45 25.76 4.89
N PHE A 382 -6.74 25.86 5.20
CA PHE A 382 -7.47 24.90 6.03
C PHE A 382 -8.11 23.76 5.23
N GLY A 383 -7.85 23.67 3.93
CA GLY A 383 -8.41 22.62 3.08
C GLY A 383 -9.87 22.84 2.74
N ARG A 384 -10.46 21.83 2.09
CA ARG A 384 -11.83 21.86 1.53
C ARG A 384 -12.69 20.70 2.01
N GLY A 385 -12.08 19.61 2.46
CA GLY A 385 -12.73 18.31 2.70
C GLY A 385 -12.18 17.23 1.76
N LEU A 386 -12.25 15.97 2.18
CA LEU A 386 -11.83 14.84 1.33
C LEU A 386 -12.78 14.69 0.13
N GLY A 387 -12.26 14.26 -1.02
CA GLY A 387 -13.07 14.07 -2.23
C GLY A 387 -13.22 15.31 -3.11
N ILE A 388 -12.75 16.47 -2.65
CA ILE A 388 -12.80 17.71 -3.44
C ILE A 388 -11.48 17.87 -4.18
N GLY A 389 -11.52 17.66 -5.50
CA GLY A 389 -10.33 17.53 -6.34
C GLY A 389 -9.71 16.13 -6.27
N GLY A 390 -8.62 15.95 -7.01
CA GLY A 390 -7.88 14.69 -7.19
C GLY A 390 -8.43 13.83 -8.33
N ASN A 391 -7.67 12.82 -8.74
CA ASN A 391 -7.98 11.98 -9.90
C ASN A 391 -9.30 11.22 -9.79
N LEU A 392 -9.83 11.09 -8.57
CA LEU A 392 -11.02 10.31 -8.25
C LEU A 392 -12.28 11.20 -8.14
N SER A 393 -12.17 12.49 -8.50
CA SER A 393 -13.30 13.42 -8.60
C SER A 393 -13.90 13.45 -10.00
N GLU A 394 -15.21 13.73 -10.12
CA GLU A 394 -15.91 13.76 -11.42
C GLU A 394 -15.33 14.78 -12.40
N SER A 395 -14.70 15.85 -11.89
CA SER A 395 -14.08 16.91 -12.69
C SER A 395 -12.76 16.51 -13.36
N TYR A 396 -12.19 15.34 -13.07
CA TYR A 396 -10.91 14.93 -13.66
C TYR A 396 -11.00 14.80 -15.20
N PHE A 397 -12.09 14.25 -15.71
CA PHE A 397 -12.26 14.01 -17.16
C PHE A 397 -12.61 15.28 -17.97
N SER A 398 -12.92 16.40 -17.30
CA SER A 398 -13.25 17.68 -17.95
C SER A 398 -12.08 18.67 -18.01
N ILE A 399 -10.87 18.24 -17.61
CA ILE A 399 -9.67 19.07 -17.58
C ILE A 399 -9.17 19.38 -19.00
N ASP A 400 -9.02 20.67 -19.32
CA ASP A 400 -8.26 21.12 -20.49
C ASP A 400 -6.76 21.17 -20.17
N TRP A 401 -6.08 20.07 -20.47
CA TRP A 401 -4.63 19.94 -20.25
C TRP A 401 -3.79 20.90 -21.08
N SER A 402 -4.26 21.33 -22.25
CA SER A 402 -3.52 22.27 -23.10
C SER A 402 -3.51 23.67 -22.45
N ALA A 403 -4.67 24.09 -21.92
CA ALA A 403 -4.77 25.33 -21.16
C ALA A 403 -3.96 25.26 -19.85
N ALA A 404 -4.02 24.14 -19.13
CA ALA A 404 -3.26 23.94 -17.89
C ALA A 404 -1.73 23.95 -18.11
N GLN A 405 -1.26 23.34 -19.20
CA GLN A 405 0.15 23.38 -19.61
C GLN A 405 0.62 24.79 -19.95
N ALA A 406 -0.21 25.58 -20.64
CA ALA A 406 0.10 26.98 -20.96
C ALA A 406 0.14 27.86 -19.70
N ALA A 407 -0.72 27.59 -18.71
CA ALA A 407 -0.77 28.31 -17.44
C ALA A 407 0.31 27.85 -16.42
N GLY A 408 0.88 26.66 -16.62
CA GLY A 408 1.81 26.04 -15.66
C GLY A 408 1.15 25.60 -14.34
N THR A 409 -0.18 25.61 -14.28
CA THR A 409 -1.01 25.24 -13.12
C THR A 409 -2.40 24.82 -13.61
N ILE A 410 -3.19 24.24 -12.72
CA ILE A 410 -4.56 23.80 -12.99
C ILE A 410 -5.50 24.17 -11.84
N ASP A 411 -6.77 24.42 -12.15
CA ASP A 411 -7.84 24.57 -11.16
C ASP A 411 -8.13 23.22 -10.48
N GLY A 412 -7.44 22.96 -9.38
CA GLY A 412 -7.57 21.76 -8.57
C GLY A 412 -6.22 21.07 -8.33
N ALA A 413 -6.21 20.05 -7.47
CA ALA A 413 -5.08 19.14 -7.35
C ALA A 413 -5.42 17.86 -8.08
N VAL A 414 -4.53 17.37 -8.95
CA VAL A 414 -4.65 16.08 -9.63
C VAL A 414 -3.25 15.47 -9.72
N GLU A 415 -3.13 14.16 -9.90
CA GLU A 415 -1.89 13.47 -10.26
C GLU A 415 -0.75 13.47 -9.22
N SER A 416 -0.81 14.34 -8.22
CA SER A 416 0.13 14.48 -7.10
C SER A 416 -0.56 14.15 -5.78
N ALA A 417 -0.19 13.06 -5.12
CA ALA A 417 -0.81 12.68 -3.84
C ALA A 417 -0.64 13.75 -2.76
N ILE A 418 0.55 14.36 -2.67
CA ILE A 418 0.84 15.43 -1.71
C ILE A 418 0.08 16.70 -2.09
N GLY A 419 0.03 17.05 -3.39
CA GLY A 419 -0.79 18.16 -3.87
C GLY A 419 -2.27 17.97 -3.50
N VAL A 420 -2.80 16.76 -3.70
CA VAL A 420 -4.18 16.39 -3.36
C VAL A 420 -4.43 16.47 -1.86
N LEU A 421 -3.54 15.91 -1.03
CA LEU A 421 -3.66 16.02 0.43
C LEU A 421 -3.65 17.48 0.90
N LEU A 422 -2.73 18.32 0.39
CA LEU A 422 -2.67 19.74 0.74
C LEU A 422 -3.93 20.49 0.29
N TYR A 423 -4.46 20.16 -0.88
CA TYR A 423 -5.67 20.79 -1.41
C TYR A 423 -6.93 20.42 -0.60
N GLN A 424 -7.06 19.14 -0.23
CA GLN A 424 -8.20 18.59 0.50
C GLN A 424 -8.14 18.88 2.00
N MET A 425 -6.98 18.69 2.64
CA MET A 425 -6.80 18.75 4.09
C MET A 425 -6.05 20.00 4.58
N GLY A 426 -5.50 20.81 3.67
CA GLY A 426 -4.73 21.99 4.06
C GLY A 426 -3.54 21.65 4.95
N ILE A 427 -3.35 22.43 6.01
CA ILE A 427 -2.30 22.20 7.02
C ILE A 427 -2.46 20.86 7.74
N ALA A 428 -3.67 20.29 7.78
CA ALA A 428 -3.89 19.00 8.42
C ALA A 428 -3.29 17.83 7.63
N ALA A 429 -2.96 18.02 6.35
CA ALA A 429 -2.23 17.04 5.54
C ALA A 429 -0.88 16.65 6.16
N PHE A 430 -0.24 17.56 6.90
CA PHE A 430 1.02 17.27 7.58
C PHE A 430 0.88 16.23 8.68
N VAL A 431 -0.32 16.00 9.24
CA VAL A 431 -0.53 15.00 10.30
C VAL A 431 -0.27 13.57 9.80
N PRO A 432 -0.98 13.05 8.76
CA PRO A 432 -0.68 11.71 8.24
C PRO A 432 0.74 11.63 7.65
N LEU A 433 1.21 12.66 6.94
CA LEU A 433 2.57 12.66 6.37
C LEU A 433 3.65 12.57 7.46
N ALA A 434 3.52 13.35 8.54
CA ALA A 434 4.44 13.29 9.68
C ALA A 434 4.37 11.95 10.40
N PHE A 435 3.19 11.34 10.53
CA PHE A 435 3.04 10.01 11.11
C PHE A 435 3.83 8.97 10.29
N TYR A 436 3.63 8.92 8.97
CA TYR A 436 4.34 7.98 8.09
C TYR A 436 5.85 8.22 8.12
N PHE A 437 6.27 9.48 8.11
CA PHE A 437 7.68 9.82 8.18
C PHE A 437 8.32 9.44 9.52
N ALA A 438 7.62 9.63 10.63
CA ALA A 438 8.13 9.31 11.97
C ALA A 438 8.28 7.79 12.17
N THR A 439 7.34 6.98 11.68
CA THR A 439 7.44 5.51 11.73
C THR A 439 8.55 5.00 10.81
N ALA A 440 8.73 5.61 9.64
CA ALA A 440 9.84 5.34 8.73
C ALA A 440 11.22 5.65 9.37
N LEU A 441 11.37 6.82 9.99
CA LEU A 441 12.58 7.18 10.72
C LEU A 441 12.88 6.20 11.85
N LYS A 442 11.84 5.71 12.53
CA LYS A 442 12.00 4.71 13.57
C LYS A 442 12.53 3.39 12.99
N ALA A 443 11.96 2.88 11.92
CA ALA A 443 12.47 1.68 11.25
C ALA A 443 13.91 1.87 10.73
N TRP A 444 14.25 3.07 10.24
CA TRP A 444 15.63 3.40 9.86
C TRP A 444 16.60 3.39 11.04
N ARG A 445 16.20 3.89 12.21
CA ARG A 445 17.03 3.81 13.43
C ARG A 445 17.28 2.37 13.85
N LEU A 446 16.27 1.50 13.71
CA LEU A 446 16.45 0.06 13.94
C LEU A 446 17.49 -0.50 12.95
N TYR A 447 17.37 -0.16 11.67
CA TYR A 447 18.34 -0.57 10.65
C TYR A 447 19.76 -0.09 10.97
N ALA A 448 19.91 1.17 11.40
CA ALA A 448 21.20 1.74 11.78
C ALA A 448 21.86 0.97 12.94
N SER A 449 21.06 0.41 13.85
CA SER A 449 21.56 -0.38 14.98
C SER A 449 21.81 -1.85 14.64
N SER A 450 21.04 -2.44 13.73
CA SER A 450 21.01 -3.89 13.50
C SER A 450 21.70 -4.35 12.21
N GLY A 451 21.77 -3.47 11.21
CA GLY A 451 22.21 -3.82 9.85
C GLY A 451 21.21 -4.68 9.05
N TYR A 452 20.03 -5.01 9.58
CA TYR A 452 19.05 -5.84 8.87
C TYR A 452 18.41 -5.09 7.70
N LEU A 453 18.69 -5.55 6.47
CA LEU A 453 18.24 -4.91 5.23
C LEU A 453 16.71 -4.73 5.16
N THR A 454 15.92 -5.64 5.75
CA THR A 454 14.45 -5.54 5.83
C THR A 454 14.00 -4.30 6.60
N GLN A 455 14.73 -3.89 7.64
CA GLN A 455 14.47 -2.67 8.40
C GLN A 455 14.86 -1.43 7.58
N GLY A 456 15.95 -1.52 6.81
CA GLY A 456 16.37 -0.48 5.87
C GLY A 456 15.34 -0.24 4.76
N LEU A 457 14.78 -1.32 4.20
CA LEU A 457 13.66 -1.28 3.26
C LEU A 457 12.44 -0.61 3.89
N ALA A 458 12.02 -1.04 5.07
CA ALA A 458 10.88 -0.46 5.78
C ALA A 458 11.07 1.04 6.05
N GLY A 459 12.25 1.43 6.53
CA GLY A 459 12.55 2.83 6.85
C GLY A 459 12.68 3.70 5.61
N PHE A 460 13.67 3.42 4.77
CA PHE A 460 13.99 4.29 3.62
C PHE A 460 12.96 4.15 2.50
N GLY A 461 12.39 2.96 2.30
CA GLY A 461 11.35 2.72 1.29
C GLY A 461 10.12 3.59 1.52
N VAL A 462 9.63 3.73 2.76
CA VAL A 462 8.52 4.64 3.06
C VAL A 462 8.91 6.09 2.74
N MET A 463 10.12 6.54 3.10
CA MET A 463 10.56 7.91 2.81
C MET A 463 10.58 8.22 1.31
N VAL A 464 11.04 7.27 0.48
CA VAL A 464 11.06 7.44 -0.98
C VAL A 464 9.65 7.38 -1.56
N VAL A 465 8.76 6.53 -1.03
CA VAL A 465 7.34 6.52 -1.44
C VAL A 465 6.65 7.85 -1.09
N LEU A 466 6.95 8.44 0.09
CA LEU A 466 6.46 9.78 0.45
C LEU A 466 6.95 10.84 -0.55
N LEU A 467 8.23 10.79 -0.95
CA LEU A 467 8.77 11.67 -1.97
C LEU A 467 8.04 11.51 -3.31
N ASN A 468 7.83 10.26 -3.76
CA ASN A 468 7.11 9.98 -4.99
C ASN A 468 5.67 10.50 -4.95
N GLY A 469 5.08 10.62 -3.76
CA GLY A 469 3.78 11.27 -3.57
C GLY A 469 3.72 12.72 -4.07
N LEU A 470 4.85 13.40 -4.28
CA LEU A 470 4.89 14.71 -4.96
C LEU A 470 4.50 14.62 -6.43
N PHE A 471 4.78 13.50 -7.08
CA PHE A 471 4.69 13.32 -8.53
C PHE A 471 3.71 12.22 -8.95
N GLN A 472 3.08 11.55 -8.00
CA GLN A 472 2.22 10.43 -8.33
C GLN A 472 1.17 10.20 -7.25
N GLU A 473 -0.10 10.32 -7.62
CA GLU A 473 -1.24 10.13 -6.71
C GLU A 473 -1.28 8.70 -6.14
N GLU A 474 -1.02 7.69 -6.98
CA GLU A 474 -1.00 6.29 -6.56
C GLU A 474 0.12 5.95 -5.59
N ALA A 475 1.18 6.77 -5.48
CA ALA A 475 2.27 6.47 -4.54
C ALA A 475 1.76 6.41 -3.08
N LEU A 476 0.82 7.30 -2.72
CA LEU A 476 0.22 7.29 -1.38
C LEU A 476 -1.14 6.60 -1.33
N PHE A 477 -1.91 6.65 -2.43
CA PHE A 477 -3.30 6.20 -2.45
C PHE A 477 -3.49 4.79 -3.01
N ALA A 478 -2.50 4.21 -3.71
CA ALA A 478 -2.58 2.81 -4.09
C ALA A 478 -2.19 1.90 -2.91
N PRO A 479 -3.00 0.87 -2.59
CA PRO A 479 -2.75 0.00 -1.45
C PRO A 479 -1.40 -0.72 -1.50
N LEU A 480 -0.89 -1.04 -2.70
CA LEU A 480 0.36 -1.78 -2.86
C LEU A 480 1.62 -0.90 -2.78
N ALA A 481 1.49 0.43 -2.82
CA ALA A 481 2.62 1.35 -2.69
C ALA A 481 2.93 1.63 -1.21
N LEU A 482 2.25 2.60 -0.61
CA LEU A 482 2.46 2.95 0.80
C LEU A 482 1.99 1.85 1.75
N GLY A 483 0.90 1.14 1.42
CA GLY A 483 0.30 0.14 2.31
C GLY A 483 1.19 -1.06 2.60
N LEU A 484 1.89 -1.61 1.59
CA LEU A 484 2.84 -2.71 1.81
C LEU A 484 4.06 -2.26 2.61
N MET A 485 4.62 -1.09 2.28
CA MET A 485 5.75 -0.52 3.00
C MET A 485 5.42 -0.28 4.47
N LEU A 486 4.23 0.25 4.76
CA LEU A 486 3.77 0.48 6.11
C LEU A 486 3.38 -0.82 6.84
N SER A 487 2.84 -1.82 6.15
CA SER A 487 2.64 -3.15 6.74
C SER A 487 3.97 -3.76 7.19
N LEU A 488 5.00 -3.75 6.33
CA LEU A 488 6.34 -4.20 6.68
C LEU A 488 6.94 -3.38 7.84
N THR A 489 6.76 -2.06 7.82
CA THR A 489 7.22 -1.16 8.90
C THR A 489 6.57 -1.52 10.23
N GLY A 490 5.27 -1.83 10.24
CA GLY A 490 4.55 -2.32 11.41
C GLY A 490 5.10 -3.66 11.91
N LEU A 491 5.33 -4.62 11.02
CA LEU A 491 5.92 -5.93 11.37
C LEU A 491 7.32 -5.78 11.99
N VAL A 492 8.18 -4.95 11.39
CA VAL A 492 9.55 -4.70 11.87
C VAL A 492 9.56 -4.07 13.26
N ILE A 493 8.80 -2.98 13.44
CA ILE A 493 8.75 -2.28 14.73
C ILE A 493 8.10 -3.17 15.79
N GLY A 494 6.98 -3.82 15.47
CA GLY A 494 6.27 -4.71 16.40
C GLY A 494 7.14 -5.89 16.84
N SER A 495 7.83 -6.54 15.90
CA SER A 495 8.73 -7.64 16.24
C SER A 495 9.89 -7.18 17.13
N HIS A 496 10.43 -5.97 16.90
CA HIS A 496 11.48 -5.43 17.76
C HIS A 496 10.98 -5.19 19.20
N VAL A 497 9.81 -4.55 19.35
CA VAL A 497 9.18 -4.34 20.66
C VAL A 497 8.97 -5.66 21.39
N ARG A 498 8.44 -6.69 20.70
CA ARG A 498 8.22 -8.02 21.29
C ARG A 498 9.53 -8.61 21.84
N MET A 499 10.61 -8.54 21.06
CA MET A 499 11.91 -9.08 21.48
C MET A 499 12.50 -8.33 22.67
N GLN A 500 12.29 -7.01 22.78
CA GLN A 500 12.69 -6.26 23.97
C GLN A 500 11.91 -6.64 25.22
N THR A 501 10.60 -6.89 25.09
CA THR A 501 9.77 -7.35 26.22
C THR A 501 10.22 -8.71 26.72
N VAL A 502 10.46 -9.67 25.82
CA VAL A 502 10.93 -11.01 26.18
C VAL A 502 12.30 -10.95 26.86
N ALA A 503 13.26 -10.20 26.30
CA ALA A 503 14.60 -10.08 26.89
C ALA A 503 14.57 -9.50 28.31
N ARG A 504 13.70 -8.51 28.56
CA ARG A 504 13.54 -7.91 29.89
C ARG A 504 12.90 -8.87 30.89
N GLU A 505 11.92 -9.69 30.47
CA GLU A 505 11.33 -10.71 31.34
C GLU A 505 12.34 -11.78 31.76
N ASP A 506 13.25 -12.15 30.85
CA ASP A 506 14.33 -13.11 31.15
C ASP A 506 15.36 -12.50 32.12
N GLU A 507 15.74 -11.23 31.93
CA GLU A 507 16.60 -10.47 32.85
C GLU A 507 15.97 -10.27 34.24
N GLU A 508 14.64 -10.16 34.36
CA GLU A 508 13.95 -10.08 35.66
C GLU A 508 13.85 -11.46 36.36
N ARG A 509 13.92 -12.57 35.62
CA ARG A 509 13.86 -13.95 36.14
C ARG A 509 15.22 -14.46 36.66
N GLU A 510 16.34 -14.13 36.02
CA GLU A 510 17.68 -14.54 36.48
C GLU A 510 18.03 -14.09 37.92
N PRO A 511 17.73 -12.84 38.36
CA PRO A 511 17.99 -12.37 39.72
C PRO A 511 17.21 -13.13 40.79
N LEU A 512 16.00 -13.59 40.47
CA LEU A 512 15.15 -14.34 41.39
C LEU A 512 15.62 -15.79 41.56
N ALA A 513 16.27 -16.38 40.55
CA ALA A 513 16.86 -17.72 40.64
C ALA A 513 18.13 -17.76 41.49
N HIS A 514 18.82 -16.63 41.68
CA HIS A 514 20.04 -16.52 42.48
C HIS A 514 19.81 -16.14 43.95
N TYR A 515 18.56 -16.00 44.39
CA TYR A 515 18.25 -15.76 45.79
C TYR A 515 18.34 -17.08 46.60
N GLN A 516 19.55 -17.47 47.02
CA GLN A 516 19.71 -18.48 48.06
C GLN A 516 19.33 -17.84 49.41
N PRO A 517 18.33 -18.36 50.15
CA PRO A 517 18.09 -17.91 51.50
C PRO A 517 19.32 -18.26 52.34
N VAL A 518 19.95 -17.24 52.91
CA VAL A 518 20.98 -17.41 53.93
C VAL A 518 20.28 -18.04 55.14
N THR A 519 20.49 -19.34 55.34
CA THR A 519 20.17 -20.05 56.60
C THR A 519 21.41 -20.20 57.44
#